data_AF-A0A2K8X6P9-F1
#
_entry.id   AF-A0A2K8X6P9-F1
#
_cell.length_a   1.000
_cell.length_b   1.000
_cell.length_c   1.000
_cell.angle_alpha   90.00
_cell.angle_beta   90.00
_cell.angle_gamma   90.00
#
_symmetry.space_group_name_H-M   'P 1'
#
loop_
_entity.id
_entity.type
_entity.pdbx_description
1 polymer ?
#
loop_
_entity_poly.entity_id
_entity_poly.type
_entity_poly.pdbx_seq_one_letter_code
_entity_poly.pdbx_strand_id
1 'polypeptide(L)'
;MSEKLTILQDKLEDRHHVFMVYKSQVNKDLERSGFEAVEFNEPKEFLEALVSLLNEAIEDSDSKLQQLYYLADVQEKNLEKGIILGFLMREWSKIQFRLRQ
;
A
#
# COMPACT_ATOMS: atom_id res chain seq x y z
N MET A 1 -5.12 -1.77 -14.61
CA MET A 1 -4.50 -2.20 -13.34
C MET A 1 -3.29 -3.05 -13.67
N SER A 2 -2.13 -2.86 -13.02
CA SER A 2 -0.94 -3.70 -13.28
C SER A 2 -1.24 -5.16 -12.88
N GLU A 3 -0.75 -6.15 -13.64
CA GLU A 3 -0.89 -7.59 -13.34
C GLU A 3 -0.51 -7.93 -11.89
N LYS A 4 0.51 -7.25 -11.34
CA LYS A 4 0.95 -7.44 -9.95
C LYS A 4 -0.07 -6.98 -8.92
N LEU A 5 -0.82 -5.92 -9.22
CA LEU A 5 -1.86 -5.40 -8.33
C LEU A 5 -3.06 -6.34 -8.31
N THR A 6 -3.41 -6.92 -9.45
CA THR A 6 -4.43 -7.98 -9.54
C THR A 6 -4.02 -9.21 -8.72
N ILE A 7 -2.79 -9.69 -8.85
CA ILE A 7 -2.27 -10.81 -8.04
C ILE A 7 -2.30 -10.50 -6.54
N LEU A 8 -2.01 -9.26 -6.14
CA LEU A 8 -2.09 -8.85 -4.74
C LEU A 8 -3.55 -8.88 -4.25
N GLN A 9 -4.47 -8.30 -5.03
CA GLN A 9 -5.89 -8.30 -4.72
C GLN A 9 -6.40 -9.73 -4.52
N ASP A 10 -6.17 -10.63 -5.47
CA ASP A 10 -6.61 -12.03 -5.40
C ASP A 10 -6.14 -12.73 -4.11
N LYS A 11 -4.90 -12.43 -3.67
CA LYS A 11 -4.34 -13.01 -2.43
C LYS A 11 -4.94 -12.44 -1.16
N LEU A 12 -5.32 -11.16 -1.17
CA LEU A 12 -5.98 -10.52 -0.04
C LEU A 12 -7.44 -10.98 0.06
N GLU A 13 -8.10 -11.23 -1.08
CA GLU A 13 -9.43 -11.82 -1.16
C GLU A 13 -9.47 -13.28 -0.69
N ASP A 14 -8.48 -14.10 -1.06
CA ASP A 14 -8.38 -15.52 -0.64
C ASP A 14 -8.29 -15.68 0.89
N ARG A 15 -7.70 -14.69 1.58
CA ARG A 15 -7.41 -14.78 3.03
C ARG A 15 -7.73 -13.49 3.76
N HIS A 16 -8.98 -13.37 4.20
CA HIS A 16 -9.46 -12.19 4.94
C HIS A 16 -8.59 -11.81 6.16
N HIS A 17 -8.08 -12.78 6.93
CA HIS A 17 -7.18 -12.47 8.06
C HIS A 17 -5.87 -11.82 7.61
N VAL A 18 -5.32 -12.22 6.46
CA VAL A 18 -4.11 -11.61 5.87
C VAL A 18 -4.43 -10.20 5.41
N PHE A 19 -5.60 -9.99 4.82
CA PHE A 19 -6.07 -8.67 4.46
C PHE A 19 -6.15 -7.72 5.65
N MET A 20 -6.72 -8.15 6.78
CA MET A 20 -6.80 -7.30 7.98
C MET A 20 -5.42 -6.89 8.51
N VAL A 21 -4.44 -7.81 8.47
CA VAL A 21 -3.04 -7.49 8.82
C VAL A 21 -2.44 -6.51 7.81
N TYR A 22 -2.74 -6.67 6.52
CA TYR A 22 -2.29 -5.76 5.45
C TYR A 22 -2.84 -4.35 5.60
N LYS A 23 -4.16 -4.24 5.74
CA LYS A 23 -4.85 -2.98 6.02
C LYS A 23 -4.25 -2.29 7.26
N SER A 24 -4.08 -3.02 8.37
CA SER A 24 -3.53 -2.44 9.60
C SER A 24 -2.10 -1.90 9.42
N GLN A 25 -1.25 -2.63 8.67
CA GLN A 25 0.11 -2.17 8.43
C GLN A 25 0.14 -0.93 7.54
N VAL A 26 -0.61 -0.94 6.44
CA VAL A 26 -0.68 0.20 5.51
C VAL A 26 -1.22 1.43 6.23
N ASN A 27 -2.33 1.32 6.97
CA ASN A 27 -2.92 2.46 7.68
C ASN A 27 -1.95 3.04 8.72
N LYS A 28 -1.17 2.21 9.43
CA LYS A 28 -0.12 2.71 10.34
C LYS A 28 0.92 3.56 9.62
N ASP A 29 1.34 3.17 8.42
CA ASP A 29 2.34 3.92 7.66
C ASP A 29 1.75 5.19 7.02
N LEU A 30 0.47 5.17 6.62
CA LEU A 30 -0.30 6.35 6.20
C LEU A 30 -0.39 7.39 7.33
N GLU A 31 -0.88 6.98 8.50
CA GLU A 31 -1.06 7.85 9.66
C GLU A 31 0.27 8.46 10.12
N ARG A 32 1.35 7.67 10.13
CA ARG A 32 2.71 8.16 10.44
C ARG A 32 3.22 9.20 9.46
N SER A 33 2.67 9.22 8.25
CA SER A 33 3.00 10.18 7.19
C SER A 33 2.02 11.35 7.15
N GLY A 34 1.00 11.35 8.02
CA GLY A 34 -0.02 12.41 8.10
C GLY A 34 -1.18 12.25 7.11
N PHE A 35 -1.37 11.06 6.54
CA PHE A 35 -2.58 10.70 5.79
C PHE A 35 -3.65 10.12 6.71
N GLU A 36 -4.90 10.18 6.26
CA GLU A 36 -6.01 9.48 6.91
C GLU A 36 -5.97 7.98 6.60
N ALA A 37 -6.47 7.17 7.53
CA ALA A 37 -6.59 5.73 7.35
C ALA A 37 -7.68 5.39 6.33
N VAL A 38 -7.45 4.34 5.54
CA VAL A 38 -8.46 3.82 4.59
C VAL A 38 -9.30 2.76 5.31
N GLU A 39 -10.59 3.02 5.49
CA GLU A 39 -11.47 2.23 6.37
C GLU A 39 -12.28 1.12 5.68
N PHE A 40 -12.15 0.95 4.37
CA PHE A 40 -12.84 -0.13 3.65
C PHE A 40 -12.42 -1.52 4.17
N ASN A 41 -13.39 -2.43 4.26
CA ASN A 41 -13.18 -3.79 4.78
C ASN A 41 -13.17 -4.87 3.69
N GLU A 42 -13.39 -4.47 2.43
CA GLU A 42 -13.21 -5.33 1.27
C GLU A 42 -11.87 -5.02 0.60
N PRO A 43 -11.05 -6.04 0.23
CA PRO A 43 -9.72 -5.84 -0.34
C PRO A 43 -9.70 -4.95 -1.59
N LYS A 44 -10.66 -5.15 -2.49
CA LYS A 44 -10.79 -4.37 -3.71
C LYS A 44 -11.03 -2.89 -3.40
N GLU A 45 -12.06 -2.59 -2.61
CA GLU A 45 -12.42 -1.22 -2.22
C GLU A 45 -11.27 -0.52 -1.49
N PHE A 46 -10.60 -1.25 -0.59
CA PHE A 46 -9.43 -0.75 0.12
C PHE A 46 -8.28 -0.38 -0.83
N LEU A 47 -7.92 -1.27 -1.76
CA LEU A 47 -6.84 -1.02 -2.71
C LEU A 47 -7.18 0.12 -3.68
N GLU A 48 -8.42 0.20 -4.16
CA GLU A 48 -8.87 1.28 -5.04
C GLU A 48 -8.81 2.64 -4.34
N ALA A 49 -9.32 2.74 -3.11
CA ALA A 49 -9.27 3.96 -2.32
C ALA A 49 -7.83 4.39 -1.98
N LEU A 50 -6.97 3.43 -1.63
CA LEU A 50 -5.55 3.68 -1.36
C LEU A 50 -4.81 4.18 -2.61
N VAL A 51 -5.08 3.60 -3.77
CA VAL A 51 -4.48 4.05 -5.03
C VAL A 51 -4.96 5.46 -5.38
N SER A 52 -6.25 5.78 -5.18
CA SER A 52 -6.77 7.14 -5.39
C SER A 52 -6.07 8.16 -4.49
N LEU A 53 -6.02 7.89 -3.18
CA LEU A 53 -5.37 8.75 -2.19
C LEU A 53 -3.92 9.06 -2.58
N LEU A 54 -3.17 8.04 -2.99
CA LEU A 54 -1.76 8.21 -3.35
C LEU A 54 -1.59 8.92 -4.70
N ASN A 55 -2.50 8.73 -5.66
CA ASN A 55 -2.46 9.47 -6.93
C ASN A 55 -2.77 10.95 -6.73
N GLU A 56 -3.81 11.28 -5.96
CA GLU A 56 -4.16 12.67 -5.62
C GLU A 56 -2.98 13.37 -4.96
N ALA A 57 -2.35 12.72 -3.99
CA ALA A 57 -1.17 13.25 -3.32
C ALA A 57 0.02 13.43 -4.28
N ILE A 58 0.16 12.61 -5.34
CA ILE A 58 1.22 12.76 -6.35
C ILE A 58 0.91 13.99 -7.22
N GLU A 59 -0.32 14.13 -7.67
CA GLU A 59 -0.78 15.26 -8.49
C GLU A 59 -0.60 16.59 -7.75
N ASP A 60 -0.92 16.61 -6.45
CA ASP A 60 -0.75 17.77 -5.58
C ASP A 60 0.71 18.00 -5.13
N SER A 61 1.64 17.12 -5.51
CA SER A 61 3.02 17.13 -5.01
C SER A 61 3.12 17.19 -3.49
N ASP A 62 2.23 16.46 -2.79
CA ASP A 62 2.13 16.48 -1.34
C ASP A 62 3.42 15.97 -0.69
N SER A 63 4.02 16.81 0.15
CA SER A 63 5.20 16.47 0.97
C SER A 63 5.02 15.21 1.82
N LYS A 64 3.80 14.85 2.22
CA LYS A 64 3.49 13.64 2.99
C LYS A 64 3.85 12.37 2.23
N LEU A 65 3.80 12.37 0.89
CA LEU A 65 4.23 11.23 0.09
C LEU A 65 5.71 10.94 0.23
N GLN A 66 6.55 11.98 0.30
CA GLN A 66 7.98 11.78 0.50
C GLN A 66 8.24 11.11 1.84
N GLN A 67 7.51 11.52 2.88
CA GLN A 67 7.58 10.87 4.20
C GLN A 67 7.10 9.42 4.14
N LEU A 68 5.98 9.14 3.45
CA LEU A 68 5.45 7.78 3.29
C LEU A 68 6.44 6.87 2.57
N TYR A 69 7.01 7.33 1.46
CA TYR A 69 7.98 6.57 0.68
C TYR A 69 9.31 6.39 1.42
N TYR A 70 9.73 7.38 2.21
CA TYR A 70 10.88 7.26 3.10
C TYR A 70 10.67 6.19 4.18
N LEU A 71 9.55 6.22 4.91
CA LEU A 71 9.21 5.20 5.90
C LEU A 71 9.04 3.81 5.27
N ALA A 72 8.59 3.79 4.02
CA ALA A 72 8.47 2.58 3.24
C ALA A 72 9.81 2.08 2.64
N ASP A 73 10.91 2.82 2.78
CA ASP A 73 12.21 2.53 2.13
C ASP A 73 12.06 2.28 0.61
N VAL A 74 11.16 3.04 -0.02
CA VAL A 74 10.95 2.98 -1.47
C VAL A 74 12.11 3.74 -2.12
N GLN A 75 13.19 3.02 -2.40
CA GLN A 75 14.36 3.56 -3.10
C GLN A 75 13.99 4.02 -4.51
N GLU A 76 14.65 5.07 -5.02
CA GLU A 76 14.47 5.63 -6.37
C GLU A 76 14.47 4.55 -7.48
N LYS A 77 15.21 3.45 -7.33
CA LYS A 77 15.21 2.33 -8.28
C LYS A 77 13.85 1.64 -8.47
N ASN A 78 12.86 1.90 -7.61
CA ASN A 78 11.48 1.42 -7.75
C ASN A 78 10.58 2.42 -8.50
N LEU A 79 11.07 3.62 -8.84
CA LEU A 79 10.36 4.63 -9.65
C LEU A 79 9.91 4.05 -11.00
N GLU A 80 10.72 3.17 -11.61
CA GLU A 80 10.41 2.54 -12.90
C GLU A 80 9.15 1.66 -12.89
N LYS A 81 8.66 1.23 -11.72
CA LYS A 81 7.48 0.35 -11.59
C LYS A 81 6.20 1.10 -11.20
N GLY A 82 6.25 2.42 -11.07
CA GLY A 82 5.19 3.24 -10.48
C GLY A 82 5.27 3.20 -8.96
N ILE A 83 5.46 4.37 -8.34
CA ILE A 83 5.79 4.50 -6.91
C ILE A 83 4.74 3.84 -6.00
N ILE A 84 3.46 3.99 -6.36
CA ILE A 84 2.33 3.36 -5.68
C ILE A 84 2.46 1.83 -5.68
N LEU A 85 2.73 1.22 -6.82
CA LEU A 85 2.88 -0.24 -6.90
C LEU A 85 4.09 -0.71 -6.10
N GLY A 86 5.18 0.06 -6.09
CA GLY A 86 6.35 -0.20 -5.25
C GLY A 86 6.01 -0.25 -3.76
N PHE A 87 5.27 0.75 -3.28
CA PHE A 87 4.78 0.81 -1.90
C PHE A 87 3.91 -0.40 -1.54
N LEU A 88 2.87 -0.68 -2.34
CA LEU A 88 1.92 -1.77 -2.08
C LEU A 88 2.61 -3.15 -1.99
N MET A 89 3.55 -3.42 -2.91
CA MET A 89 4.28 -4.69 -2.96
C MET A 89 5.29 -4.83 -1.82
N ARG A 90 5.85 -3.72 -1.33
CA ARG A 90 6.74 -3.71 -0.16
C ARG A 90 5.97 -4.08 1.11
N GLU A 91 4.80 -3.48 1.33
CA GLU A 91 3.95 -3.85 2.48
C GLU A 91 3.55 -5.33 2.41
N TRP A 92 3.21 -5.80 1.22
CA TRP A 92 2.89 -7.20 1.01
C TRP A 92 4.07 -8.13 1.38
N SER A 93 5.28 -7.77 0.96
CA SER A 93 6.50 -8.55 1.25
C SER A 93 6.78 -8.63 2.76
N LYS A 94 6.55 -7.54 3.51
CA LYS A 94 6.71 -7.53 4.97
C LYS A 94 5.74 -8.47 5.69
N ILE A 95 4.52 -8.61 5.18
CA ILE A 95 3.52 -9.49 5.77
C ILE A 95 3.82 -10.94 5.44
N GLN A 96 4.18 -11.22 4.18
CA GLN A 96 4.63 -12.54 3.78
C GLN A 96 5.80 -13.04 4.64
N PHE A 97 6.75 -12.15 4.99
CA PHE A 97 7.84 -12.51 5.90
C PHE A 97 7.34 -12.79 7.33
N ARG A 98 6.44 -11.96 7.87
CA ARG A 98 5.87 -12.13 9.22
C ARG A 98 5.02 -13.39 9.37
N LEU A 99 4.26 -13.76 8.34
CA LEU A 99 3.38 -14.94 8.35
C LEU A 99 4.12 -16.27 8.13
N ARG A 100 5.39 -16.23 7.73
CA ARG A 100 6.25 -17.42 7.55
C ARG A 100 7.12 -17.73 8.77
N GLN A 101 7.14 -16.84 9.76
CA GLN A 101 7.73 -17.07 11.08
C GLN A 101 6.69 -17.71 11.99
#